data_AF-A0A7J7PA90-F1
#
_entry.id   AF-A0A7J7PA90-F1
#
_cell.length_a   1.000
_cell.length_b   1.000
_cell.length_c   1.000
_cell.angle_alpha   90.00
_cell.angle_beta   90.00
_cell.angle_gamma   90.00
#
_symmetry.space_group_name_H-M   'P 1'
#
loop_
_entity.id
_entity.type
_entity.pdbx_description
1 polymer ?
#
loop_
_entity_poly.entity_id
_entity_poly.type
_entity_poly.pdbx_seq_one_letter_code
_entity_poly.pdbx_strand_id
1 'polypeptide(L)'
;MGAGAQEESKGLVVFRPIDIEDWLGDHETLKNELFLASGDGIGLANINPLEAIAGKCNVVCTLKDKRNPQPSAKDIENADYIFYRTFDVLNHTISDTIDGNIAGIEVKFLFNKIVQISADIPRLDAVGKEETESVVAGKDKKKRNRNLLQI
;
A
#
# COMPACT_ATOMS: atom_id res chain seq x y z
N MET A 1 -21.69 27.67 18.63
CA MET A 1 -21.28 26.36 18.07
C MET A 1 -19.96 26.56 17.34
N GLY A 2 -18.86 26.09 17.92
CA GLY A 2 -17.57 26.11 17.24
C GLY A 2 -17.50 24.95 16.27
N ALA A 3 -17.13 25.21 15.01
CA ALA A 3 -16.74 24.15 14.09
C ALA A 3 -15.48 23.49 14.67
N GLY A 4 -15.62 22.27 15.20
CA GLY A 4 -14.44 21.45 15.52
C GLY A 4 -13.69 21.21 14.22
N ALA A 5 -12.40 21.56 14.19
CA ALA A 5 -11.55 21.20 13.06
C ALA A 5 -11.55 19.67 12.98
N GLN A 6 -12.04 19.12 11.86
CA GLN A 6 -11.85 17.70 11.56
C GLN A 6 -10.39 17.51 11.18
N GLU A 7 -9.73 16.54 11.80
CA GLU A 7 -8.34 16.23 11.47
C GLU A 7 -8.33 15.38 10.19
N GLU A 8 -7.47 15.75 9.25
CA GLU A 8 -7.39 15.12 7.93
C GLU A 8 -5.95 14.68 7.64
N SER A 9 -5.81 13.58 6.91
CA SER A 9 -4.53 13.06 6.45
C SER A 9 -4.51 13.00 4.92
N LYS A 10 -3.39 13.41 4.33
CA LYS A 10 -3.15 13.27 2.88
C LYS A 10 -2.30 12.04 2.63
N GLY A 11 -2.87 11.07 1.90
CA GLY A 11 -2.20 9.83 1.50
C GLY A 11 -2.01 9.74 0.00
N LEU A 12 -0.98 9.01 -0.44
CA LEU A 12 -0.85 8.58 -1.84
C LEU A 12 -1.90 7.53 -2.15
N VAL A 13 -2.41 7.57 -3.38
CA VAL A 13 -3.34 6.55 -3.86
C VAL A 13 -2.55 5.33 -4.33
N VAL A 14 -3.08 4.15 -4.05
CA VAL A 14 -2.62 2.88 -4.58
C VAL A 14 -3.78 2.12 -5.21
N PHE A 15 -3.47 1.24 -6.14
CA PHE A 15 -4.43 0.36 -6.79
C PHE A 15 -4.05 -1.09 -6.56
N ARG A 16 -5.03 -1.97 -6.34
CA ARG A 16 -4.82 -3.42 -6.47
C ARG A 16 -4.95 -3.84 -7.93
N PRO A 17 -4.48 -5.03 -8.31
CA PRO A 17 -4.71 -5.59 -9.63
C PRO A 17 -6.17 -5.48 -10.12
N ILE A 18 -7.13 -5.78 -9.24
CA ILE A 18 -8.57 -5.72 -9.56
C ILE A 18 -9.10 -4.30 -9.82
N ASP A 19 -8.41 -3.28 -9.31
CA ASP A 19 -8.81 -1.89 -9.49
C ASP A 19 -8.36 -1.36 -10.86
N ILE A 20 -7.39 -2.04 -11.51
CA ILE A 20 -6.85 -1.69 -12.83
C ILE A 20 -6.91 -2.83 -13.86
N GLU A 21 -7.81 -3.80 -13.66
CA GLU A 21 -7.88 -5.05 -14.45
C GLU A 21 -7.91 -4.81 -15.97
N ASP A 22 -8.64 -3.79 -16.41
CA ASP A 22 -8.78 -3.41 -17.83
C ASP A 22 -7.47 -2.91 -18.47
N TRP A 23 -6.47 -2.53 -17.66
CA TRP A 23 -5.18 -1.99 -18.10
C TRP A 23 -3.99 -2.89 -17.77
N LEU A 24 -4.22 -4.06 -17.16
CA LEU A 24 -3.14 -5.02 -16.86
C LEU A 24 -2.55 -5.64 -18.14
N GLY A 25 -3.33 -5.80 -19.21
CA GLY A 25 -2.86 -6.49 -20.42
C GLY A 25 -2.31 -7.89 -20.10
N ASP A 26 -1.07 -8.16 -20.55
CA ASP A 26 -0.37 -9.42 -20.32
C ASP A 26 0.47 -9.43 -19.02
N HIS A 27 0.37 -8.39 -18.19
CA HIS A 27 1.13 -8.33 -16.95
C HIS A 27 0.61 -9.34 -15.91
N GLU A 28 1.47 -10.26 -15.49
CA GLU A 28 1.22 -11.07 -14.30
C GLU A 28 1.18 -10.17 -13.06
N THR A 29 0.35 -10.55 -12.09
CA THR A 29 0.18 -9.82 -10.83
C THR A 29 0.29 -10.73 -9.62
N LEU A 30 0.77 -10.16 -8.51
CA LEU A 30 0.85 -10.88 -7.23
C LEU A 30 -0.38 -10.59 -6.38
N LYS A 31 -0.80 -11.57 -5.58
CA LYS A 31 -2.03 -11.45 -4.77
C LYS A 31 -1.99 -10.26 -3.79
N ASN A 32 -0.81 -9.92 -3.27
CA ASN A 32 -0.56 -8.81 -2.36
C ASN A 32 0.13 -7.62 -3.06
N GLU A 33 0.04 -7.53 -4.38
CA GLU A 33 0.59 -6.41 -5.14
C GLU A 33 -0.27 -5.16 -5.02
N LEU A 34 0.40 -4.02 -4.89
CA LEU A 34 -0.14 -2.69 -5.07
C LEU A 34 0.61 -1.97 -6.19
N PHE A 35 -0.13 -1.18 -6.96
CA PHE A 35 0.39 -0.25 -7.95
C PHE A 35 0.29 1.15 -7.37
N LEU A 36 1.42 1.84 -7.24
CA LEU A 36 1.41 3.21 -6.75
C LEU A 36 0.90 4.15 -7.85
N ALA A 37 -0.05 5.04 -7.54
CA ALA A 37 -0.51 6.05 -8.48
C ALA A 37 0.65 6.97 -8.91
N SER A 38 0.82 7.20 -10.21
CA SER A 38 1.83 8.10 -10.78
C SER A 38 1.25 8.93 -11.93
N GLY A 39 2.08 9.77 -12.55
CA GLY A 39 1.66 10.68 -13.61
C GLY A 39 1.03 11.96 -13.06
N ASP A 40 0.10 12.53 -13.83
CA ASP A 40 -0.59 13.77 -13.51
C ASP A 40 -2.11 13.58 -13.44
N GLY A 41 -2.81 14.42 -12.68
CA GLY A 41 -4.27 14.46 -12.65
C GLY A 41 -4.92 13.97 -11.36
N ILE A 42 -6.23 13.74 -11.43
CA ILE A 42 -7.05 13.35 -10.28
C ILE A 42 -6.72 11.90 -9.91
N GLY A 43 -6.52 11.63 -8.61
CA GLY A 43 -6.28 10.28 -8.12
C GLY A 43 -4.83 9.96 -7.77
N LEU A 44 -3.94 10.96 -7.66
CA LEU A 44 -2.57 10.76 -7.16
C LEU A 44 -2.48 10.75 -5.63
N ALA A 45 -3.30 11.56 -4.98
CA ALA A 45 -3.38 11.66 -3.53
C ALA A 45 -4.82 11.90 -3.12
N ASN A 46 -5.21 11.35 -1.98
CA ASN A 46 -6.52 11.60 -1.38
C ASN A 46 -6.37 12.24 0.00
N ILE A 47 -7.32 13.09 0.34
CA ILE A 47 -7.48 13.62 1.70
C ILE A 47 -8.57 12.77 2.36
N ASN A 48 -8.18 12.06 3.41
CA ASN A 48 -9.10 11.24 4.19
C ASN A 48 -9.22 11.84 5.60
N PRO A 49 -10.43 11.92 6.16
CA PRO A 49 -10.59 12.24 7.57
C PRO A 49 -9.96 11.15 8.44
N LEU A 50 -9.48 11.47 9.63
CA LEU A 50 -8.82 10.46 10.47
C LEU A 50 -9.73 9.31 10.87
N GLU A 51 -11.03 9.55 10.98
CA GLU A 51 -12.02 8.51 11.27
C GLU A 51 -12.17 7.50 10.12
N ALA A 52 -11.65 7.84 8.93
CA ALA A 52 -11.58 6.98 7.76
C ALA A 52 -10.25 6.20 7.67
N ILE A 53 -9.43 6.11 8.72
CA ILE A 53 -8.26 5.22 8.73
C ILE A 53 -8.65 3.89 9.36
N ALA A 54 -8.66 2.82 8.57
CA ALA A 54 -9.06 1.49 9.04
C ALA A 54 -8.00 0.80 9.91
N GLY A 55 -6.72 1.16 9.75
CA GLY A 55 -5.61 0.56 10.48
C GLY A 55 -4.28 0.82 9.79
N LYS A 56 -3.19 0.31 10.38
CA LYS A 56 -1.85 0.33 9.78
C LYS A 56 -1.60 -0.97 9.03
N CYS A 57 -0.88 -0.90 7.93
CA CYS A 57 -0.36 -2.06 7.20
C CYS A 57 1.13 -1.88 6.88
N ASN A 58 1.83 -3.01 6.72
CA ASN A 58 3.22 -3.05 6.29
C ASN A 58 3.30 -3.17 4.77
N VAL A 59 3.80 -2.12 4.11
CA VAL A 59 3.99 -2.09 2.66
C VAL A 59 5.48 -2.03 2.35
N VAL A 60 5.96 -3.00 1.56
CA VAL A 60 7.39 -3.11 1.20
C VAL A 60 7.62 -2.75 -0.27
N CYS A 61 8.64 -1.92 -0.53
CA CYS A 61 9.04 -1.54 -1.89
C CYS A 61 10.00 -2.57 -2.49
N THR A 62 9.58 -3.34 -3.50
CA THR A 62 10.45 -4.27 -4.24
C THR A 62 10.86 -3.74 -5.62
N LEU A 63 10.57 -2.46 -5.90
CA LEU A 63 10.99 -1.78 -7.13
C LEU A 63 12.52 -1.84 -7.29
N LYS A 64 12.98 -2.24 -8.48
CA LYS A 64 14.40 -2.27 -8.85
C LYS A 64 14.88 -0.87 -9.24
N ASP A 65 15.09 -0.02 -8.24
CA ASP A 65 15.70 1.30 -8.40
C ASP A 65 17.01 1.37 -7.61
N LYS A 66 18.05 1.99 -8.17
CA LYS A 66 19.35 2.19 -7.50
C LYS A 66 19.25 2.96 -6.19
N ARG A 67 18.21 3.79 -6.04
CA ARG A 67 17.90 4.59 -4.84
C ARG A 67 17.12 3.78 -3.80
N ASN A 68 16.57 2.62 -4.17
CA ASN A 68 15.80 1.74 -3.28
C ASN A 68 16.68 0.59 -2.77
N PRO A 69 17.09 0.61 -1.48
CA PRO A 69 17.65 -0.56 -0.83
C PRO A 69 16.70 -1.75 -0.99
N GLN A 70 17.19 -2.85 -1.54
CA GLN A 70 16.35 -4.02 -1.76
C GLN A 70 15.99 -4.67 -0.41
N PRO A 71 14.73 -5.05 -0.21
CA PRO A 71 14.28 -5.65 1.04
C PRO A 71 14.84 -7.07 1.17
N SER A 72 14.98 -7.56 2.41
CA SER A 72 15.33 -8.95 2.64
C SER A 72 14.13 -9.88 2.36
N ALA A 73 14.39 -11.18 2.19
CA ALA A 73 13.32 -12.18 2.07
C ALA A 73 12.37 -12.15 3.27
N LYS A 74 12.90 -11.91 4.48
CA LYS A 74 12.12 -11.78 5.70
C LYS A 74 11.22 -10.54 5.69
N ASP A 75 11.69 -9.42 5.14
CA ASP A 75 10.85 -8.21 5.04
C ASP A 75 9.68 -8.43 4.09
N ILE A 76 9.91 -9.13 2.96
CA ILE A 76 8.87 -9.49 2.00
C ILE A 76 7.87 -10.48 2.62
N GLU A 77 8.33 -11.48 3.36
CA GLU A 77 7.47 -12.46 4.04
C GLU A 77 6.55 -11.80 5.07
N ASN A 78 7.03 -10.78 5.78
CA ASN A 78 6.27 -10.03 6.77
C ASN A 78 5.46 -8.85 6.18
N ALA A 79 5.46 -8.68 4.86
CA ALA A 79 4.74 -7.60 4.21
C ALA A 79 3.27 -7.96 4.03
N ASP A 80 2.36 -7.07 4.45
CA ASP A 80 0.94 -7.19 4.10
C ASP A 80 0.77 -6.97 2.58
N TYR A 81 1.53 -6.01 2.04
CA TYR A 81 1.53 -5.66 0.63
C TYR A 81 2.93 -5.35 0.12
N ILE A 82 3.12 -5.50 -1.18
CA ILE A 82 4.32 -5.06 -1.87
C ILE A 82 3.96 -4.14 -3.03
N PHE A 83 4.88 -3.25 -3.39
CA PHE A 83 4.81 -2.54 -4.67
C PHE A 83 6.18 -2.57 -5.36
N TYR A 84 6.17 -2.80 -6.66
CA TYR A 84 7.34 -2.69 -7.52
C TYR A 84 7.05 -1.97 -8.83
N ARG A 85 5.83 -1.47 -9.01
CA ARG A 85 5.37 -0.77 -10.21
C ARG A 85 4.49 0.39 -9.84
N THR A 86 4.41 1.35 -10.75
CA THR A 86 3.44 2.43 -10.70
C THR A 86 2.36 2.25 -11.75
N PHE A 87 1.22 2.90 -11.54
CA PHE A 87 0.15 3.04 -12.52
C PHE A 87 -0.06 4.52 -12.80
N ASP A 88 0.25 4.94 -14.03
CA ASP A 88 0.01 6.30 -14.49
C ASP A 88 -1.49 6.54 -14.66
N VAL A 89 -2.06 7.40 -13.82
CA VAL A 89 -3.51 7.65 -13.80
C VAL A 89 -4.00 8.47 -15.00
N LEU A 90 -3.10 9.16 -15.71
CA LEU A 90 -3.45 9.93 -16.91
C LEU A 90 -3.40 9.05 -18.16
N ASN A 91 -2.32 8.28 -18.30
CA ASN A 91 -2.03 7.50 -19.49
C ASN A 91 -2.55 6.05 -19.39
N HIS A 92 -2.96 5.62 -18.19
CA HIS A 92 -3.35 4.26 -17.86
C HIS A 92 -2.27 3.22 -18.22
N THR A 93 -1.01 3.54 -17.91
CA THR A 93 0.14 2.69 -18.19
C THR A 93 0.80 2.21 -16.90
N ILE A 94 1.32 0.98 -16.93
CA ILE A 94 2.08 0.39 -15.83
C ILE A 94 3.57 0.60 -16.11
N SER A 95 4.33 1.01 -15.09
CA SER A 95 5.78 1.24 -15.20
C SER A 95 6.55 0.55 -14.10
N ASP A 96 7.66 -0.10 -14.48
CA ASP A 96 8.67 -0.66 -13.57
C ASP A 96 9.74 0.39 -13.20
N THR A 97 9.47 1.66 -13.48
CA THR A 97 10.35 2.79 -13.15
C THR A 97 9.55 3.89 -12.44
N ILE A 98 10.24 4.68 -11.63
CA ILE A 98 9.61 5.73 -10.83
C ILE A 98 10.41 7.04 -10.94
N ASP A 99 9.69 8.15 -11.12
CA ASP A 99 10.30 9.47 -11.21
C ASP A 99 10.85 9.96 -9.85
N GLY A 100 11.44 11.15 -9.82
CA GLY A 100 11.97 11.73 -8.58
C GLY A 100 10.90 12.10 -7.56
N ASN A 101 9.67 12.32 -8.01
CA ASN A 101 8.58 12.84 -7.20
C ASN A 101 7.24 12.25 -7.67
N ILE A 102 6.33 11.99 -6.74
CA ILE A 102 4.93 11.64 -7.01
C ILE A 102 4.04 12.47 -6.07
N ALA A 103 3.07 13.18 -6.63
CA ALA A 103 2.10 13.98 -5.85
C ALA A 103 2.73 14.99 -4.87
N GLY A 104 3.94 15.49 -5.17
CA GLY A 104 4.71 16.38 -4.29
C GLY A 104 5.60 15.64 -3.28
N ILE A 105 5.59 14.30 -3.24
CA ILE A 105 6.41 13.48 -2.34
C ILE A 105 7.65 12.98 -3.09
N GLU A 106 8.83 13.25 -2.55
CA GLU A 106 10.07 12.69 -3.08
C GLU A 106 10.10 11.17 -2.88
N VAL A 107 10.42 10.42 -3.93
CA VAL A 107 10.34 8.94 -3.90
C VAL A 107 11.32 8.29 -2.93
N LYS A 108 12.34 9.01 -2.47
CA LYS A 108 13.23 8.54 -1.38
C LYS A 108 12.46 8.23 -0.08
N PHE A 109 11.30 8.84 0.12
CA PHE A 109 10.42 8.57 1.27
C PHE A 109 9.52 7.35 1.08
N LEU A 110 9.41 6.83 -0.15
CA LEU A 110 8.64 5.64 -0.51
C LEU A 110 9.53 4.39 -0.56
N PHE A 111 10.83 4.58 -0.78
CA PHE A 111 11.81 3.49 -0.77
C PHE A 111 12.05 2.93 0.62
N ASN A 112 12.52 1.69 0.65
CA ASN A 112 12.86 1.03 1.91
C ASN A 112 13.97 1.81 2.60
N LYS A 113 13.87 1.92 3.93
CA LYS A 113 14.94 2.52 4.72
C LYS A 113 15.96 1.45 5.05
N ILE A 114 17.24 1.79 4.94
CA ILE A 114 18.28 1.00 5.59
C ILE A 114 18.04 1.15 7.09
N VAL A 115 17.66 0.07 7.77
CA VAL A 115 17.69 0.03 9.22
C VAL A 115 19.16 0.08 9.61
N GLN A 116 19.69 1.28 9.84
CA GLN A 116 20.96 1.40 10.54
C GLN A 116 20.69 0.96 11.97
N ILE A 117 21.18 -0.23 12.30
CA ILE A 117 21.14 -0.76 13.66
C ILE A 117 22.08 0.12 14.49
N SER A 118 21.60 1.26 14.98
CA SER A 118 22.18 1.84 16.19
C SER A 118 21.82 0.88 17.34
N ALA A 119 22.82 0.48 18.12
CA ALA A 119 22.84 -0.71 18.97
C ALA A 119 21.89 -0.75 20.19
N ASP A 120 20.76 -0.03 20.16
CA ASP A 120 19.85 0.09 21.31
C ASP A 120 18.39 -0.17 20.91
N ILE A 121 18.01 -1.44 20.79
CA ILE A 121 16.60 -1.88 20.72
C ILE A 121 16.25 -2.56 22.05
N PRO A 122 15.27 -2.06 22.84
CA PRO A 122 14.63 -2.87 23.86
C PRO A 122 13.57 -3.76 23.20
N ARG A 123 13.77 -5.08 23.29
CA ARG A 123 12.79 -6.09 22.90
C ARG A 123 11.56 -6.01 23.82
N LEU A 124 10.36 -6.08 23.27
CA LEU A 124 9.17 -6.50 24.02
C LEU A 124 8.76 -7.89 23.53
N ASP A 125 9.00 -8.89 24.37
CA ASP A 125 8.49 -10.25 24.21
C ASP A 125 7.05 -10.30 24.75
N ALA A 126 6.13 -10.95 24.03
CA ALA A 126 4.89 -11.46 24.61
C ALA A 126 4.37 -12.67 23.84
N VAL A 127 3.76 -13.57 24.59
CA VAL A 127 3.69 -15.02 24.40
C VAL A 127 2.27 -15.50 24.05
N GLY A 128 2.21 -16.51 23.16
CA GLY A 128 1.22 -17.59 22.95
C GLY A 128 -0.30 -17.41 23.20
N LYS A 129 -1.12 -17.88 22.26
CA LYS A 129 -1.75 -19.23 22.28
C LYS A 129 -2.61 -19.50 21.03
N GLU A 130 -2.56 -20.76 20.60
CA GLU A 130 -3.34 -21.41 19.54
C GLU A 130 -4.72 -21.86 20.08
N GLU A 131 -5.77 -21.84 19.25
CA GLU A 131 -6.87 -22.82 19.30
C GLU A 131 -7.67 -22.81 17.98
N THR A 132 -8.01 -24.01 17.52
CA THR A 132 -8.67 -24.38 16.27
C THR A 132 -10.19 -24.51 16.44
N GLU A 133 -11.00 -24.21 15.40
CA GLU A 133 -11.97 -25.16 14.79
C GLU A 133 -12.84 -24.51 13.68
N SER A 134 -13.30 -25.37 12.77
CA SER A 134 -14.01 -25.09 11.51
C SER A 134 -15.54 -25.01 11.65
N VAL A 135 -16.25 -24.49 10.63
CA VAL A 135 -17.33 -25.17 9.85
C VAL A 135 -18.16 -24.19 8.96
N VAL A 136 -18.13 -24.48 7.66
CA VAL A 136 -19.13 -24.41 6.56
C VAL A 136 -20.23 -23.32 6.46
N ALA A 137 -20.12 -22.58 5.34
CA ALA A 137 -21.08 -22.12 4.32
C ALA A 137 -22.51 -21.64 4.68
N GLY A 138 -22.78 -20.40 4.28
CA GLY A 138 -24.10 -19.89 3.88
C GLY A 138 -23.94 -18.76 2.86
N LYS A 139 -24.51 -18.92 1.66
CA LYS A 139 -24.50 -17.91 0.58
C LYS A 139 -25.58 -16.88 0.85
N ASP A 140 -25.22 -15.59 0.89
CA ASP A 140 -26.16 -14.51 0.60
C ASP A 140 -25.49 -13.39 -0.19
N LYS A 141 -26.02 -13.16 -1.39
CA LYS A 141 -25.61 -12.08 -2.29
C LYS A 141 -26.16 -10.76 -1.76
N LYS A 142 -25.28 -9.87 -1.30
CA LYS A 142 -25.64 -8.47 -1.02
C LYS A 142 -24.62 -7.52 -1.64
N LYS A 143 -25.16 -6.51 -2.34
CA LYS A 143 -24.51 -5.49 -3.16
C LYS A 143 -23.09 -5.13 -2.70
N ARG A 144 -22.15 -5.31 -3.62
CA ARG A 144 -20.74 -4.96 -3.49
C ARG A 144 -20.62 -3.42 -3.53
N ASN A 145 -20.69 -2.77 -2.38
CA ASN A 145 -20.16 -1.41 -2.23
C ASN A 145 -18.65 -1.50 -2.41
N ARG A 146 -18.15 -1.17 -3.61
CA ARG A 146 -16.74 -1.28 -4.01
C ARG A 146 -15.92 -0.03 -3.69
N ASN A 147 -16.14 0.58 -2.53
CA ASN A 147 -15.21 1.58 -2.01
C ASN A 147 -14.69 1.09 -0.66
N LEU A 148 -13.68 0.23 -0.69
CA LEU A 148 -12.75 0.08 0.41
C LEU A 148 -11.45 -0.54 -0.09
N LEU A 149 -10.47 0.32 -0.36
CA LEU A 149 -9.16 0.17 0.24
C LEU A 149 -8.74 1.53 0.76
N GLN A 150 -8.73 1.66 2.09
CA GLN A 150 -8.05 2.72 2.81
C GLN A 150 -6.66 2.19 3.16
N ILE A 151 -5.63 2.92 2.75
CA ILE A 151 -4.32 2.95 3.40
C ILE A 151 -4.19 4.32 4.05
#